data_AF-A0A520BEY8-F1
#
_entry.id   AF-A0A520BEY8-F1
#
_cell.length_a   1.000
_cell.length_b   1.000
_cell.length_c   1.000
_cell.angle_alpha   90.00
_cell.angle_beta   90.00
_cell.angle_gamma   90.00
#
_symmetry.space_group_name_H-M   'P 1'
#
loop_
_entity.id
_entity.type
_entity.pdbx_description
1 polymer ?
#
loop_
_entity_poly.entity_id
_entity_poly.type
_entity_poly.pdbx_seq_one_letter_code
_entity_poly.pdbx_strand_id
1 'polypeptide(L)'
;SQSAHSPDRARREISGAGVELIYRALSERAGRPGSLPAPEISRRALSGECALCDEVLEAFCGMLGTAAGNLAITLGAQGGVYIGGGIVPRLGERFAASSFRRRFEQKGRFSGYLAQVPTYVITADYPAFLGVSAILSEKLSIA
;
A
#
# COMPACT_ATOMS: atom_id res chain seq x y z
N SER A 1 27.52 3.73 20.12
CA SER A 1 26.08 3.97 20.23
C SER A 1 25.66 5.02 19.20
N GLN A 2 25.34 4.60 17.98
CA GLN A 2 24.78 5.51 16.96
C GLN A 2 23.61 4.80 16.28
N SER A 3 22.42 5.29 16.58
CA SER A 3 21.15 4.90 15.98
C SER A 3 21.06 5.54 14.59
N ALA A 4 21.48 4.80 13.56
CA ALA A 4 21.31 5.20 12.17
C ALA A 4 19.88 4.87 11.72
N HIS A 5 19.01 5.89 11.76
CA HIS A 5 17.68 5.84 11.17
C HIS A 5 17.84 5.93 9.64
N SER A 6 18.09 4.79 8.97
CA SER A 6 18.27 4.76 7.50
C SER A 6 16.92 4.96 6.77
N PRO A 7 16.83 5.88 5.80
CA PRO A 7 15.62 6.12 4.99
C PRO A 7 15.18 4.89 4.17
N ASP A 8 16.04 3.86 4.05
CA ASP A 8 15.75 2.62 3.33
C ASP A 8 14.67 1.76 3.99
N ARG A 9 14.40 1.92 5.30
CA ARG A 9 13.37 1.12 5.99
C ARG A 9 11.96 1.52 5.57
N ALA A 10 11.68 2.81 5.39
CA ALA A 10 10.34 3.30 5.04
C ALA A 10 9.92 2.90 3.60
N ARG A 11 10.88 2.80 2.65
CA ARG A 11 10.59 2.36 1.26
C ARG A 11 10.38 0.84 1.12
N ARG A 12 10.79 0.04 2.12
CA ARG A 12 10.56 -1.41 2.11
C ARG A 12 9.15 -1.80 2.53
N GLU A 13 8.47 -1.01 3.35
CA GLU A 13 7.17 -1.39 3.91
C GLU A 13 6.01 -1.27 2.91
N ILE A 14 6.15 -0.44 1.86
CA ILE A 14 5.15 -0.22 0.80
C ILE A 14 5.76 -0.49 -0.59
N SER A 15 6.38 -1.67 -0.76
CA SER A 15 6.92 -2.12 -2.04
C SER A 15 6.89 -3.65 -2.14
N GLY A 16 7.27 -4.21 -3.30
CA GLY A 16 7.46 -5.66 -3.48
C GLY A 16 8.28 -6.30 -2.35
N ALA A 17 9.34 -5.62 -1.92
CA ALA A 17 10.18 -6.07 -0.81
C ALA A 17 9.42 -6.20 0.53
N GLY A 18 8.38 -5.39 0.75
CA GLY A 18 7.55 -5.46 1.95
C GLY A 18 6.67 -6.70 1.97
N VAL A 19 6.06 -7.02 0.83
CA VAL A 19 5.26 -8.25 0.67
C VAL A 19 6.13 -9.49 0.86
N GLU A 20 7.35 -9.49 0.32
CA GLU A 20 8.32 -10.58 0.50
C GLU A 20 8.78 -10.73 1.95
N LEU A 21 9.00 -9.61 2.66
CA LEU A 21 9.36 -9.61 4.07
C LEU A 21 8.25 -10.21 4.94
N ILE A 22 6.99 -9.83 4.68
CA ILE A 22 5.83 -10.36 5.38
C ILE A 22 5.70 -11.86 5.14
N TYR A 23 5.86 -12.30 3.88
CA TYR A 23 5.83 -13.73 3.55
C TYR A 23 6.88 -14.50 4.33
N ARG A 24 8.12 -14.01 4.36
CA ARG A 24 9.19 -14.65 5.11
C ARG A 24 8.81 -14.78 6.60
N ALA A 25 8.38 -13.68 7.22
CA ALA A 25 8.01 -13.67 8.64
C ALA A 25 6.84 -14.63 8.96
N LEU A 26 5.82 -14.67 8.10
CA LEU A 26 4.68 -15.56 8.28
C LEU A 26 5.05 -17.04 8.01
N SER A 27 5.93 -17.29 7.03
CA SER A 27 6.41 -18.64 6.72
C SER A 27 7.26 -19.23 7.85
N GLU A 28 8.10 -18.40 8.48
CA GLU A 28 8.88 -18.77 9.67
C GLU A 28 7.95 -19.09 10.85
N ARG A 29 6.93 -18.24 11.08
CA ARG A 29 5.91 -18.48 12.12
C ARG A 29 5.09 -19.75 11.89
N ALA A 30 4.86 -20.13 10.63
CA ALA A 30 4.16 -21.35 10.25
C ALA A 30 5.04 -22.62 10.31
N GLY A 31 6.32 -22.50 10.71
CA GLY A 31 7.26 -23.62 10.75
C GLY A 31 7.69 -24.14 9.37
N ARG A 32 7.46 -23.36 8.32
CA ARG A 32 7.81 -23.69 6.92
C ARG A 32 8.56 -22.52 6.30
N PRO A 33 9.79 -22.24 6.78
CA PRO A 33 10.54 -21.06 6.33
C PRO A 33 10.75 -21.13 4.82
N GLY A 34 10.44 -20.03 4.15
CA GLY A 34 10.57 -19.93 2.70
C GLY A 34 10.69 -18.49 2.23
N SER A 35 11.06 -18.34 0.97
CA SER A 35 11.05 -17.07 0.26
C SER A 35 10.27 -17.25 -1.03
N LEU A 36 9.46 -16.25 -1.37
CA LEU A 36 8.68 -16.21 -2.59
C LEU A 36 8.66 -14.77 -3.09
N PRO A 37 8.90 -14.50 -4.38
CA PRO A 37 8.92 -13.14 -4.89
C PRO A 37 7.51 -12.54 -4.91
N ALA A 38 7.39 -11.22 -4.72
CA ALA A 38 6.09 -10.53 -4.58
C ALA A 38 5.09 -10.79 -5.73
N PRO A 39 5.49 -10.86 -7.01
CA PRO A 39 4.57 -11.20 -8.10
C PRO A 39 3.97 -12.60 -7.94
N GLU A 40 4.76 -13.56 -7.45
CA GLU A 40 4.32 -14.94 -7.27
C GLU A 40 3.45 -15.10 -6.02
N ILE A 41 3.75 -14.37 -4.95
CA ILE A 41 2.85 -14.24 -3.78
C ILE A 41 1.49 -13.73 -4.25
N SER A 42 1.48 -12.63 -5.03
CA SER A 42 0.25 -12.03 -5.53
C SER A 42 -0.53 -12.99 -6.43
N ARG A 43 0.17 -13.68 -7.36
CA ARG A 43 -0.44 -14.66 -8.27
C ARG A 43 -1.10 -15.80 -7.51
N ARG A 44 -0.36 -16.47 -6.60
CA ARG A 44 -0.86 -17.62 -5.85
C ARG A 44 -2.00 -17.27 -4.90
N ALA A 45 -1.96 -16.07 -4.35
CA ALA A 45 -3.01 -15.57 -3.50
C ALA A 45 -4.28 -15.29 -4.34
N LEU A 46 -4.16 -14.68 -5.52
CA LEU A 46 -5.30 -14.42 -6.41
C LEU A 46 -5.89 -15.71 -7.02
N SER A 47 -5.08 -16.75 -7.23
CA SER A 47 -5.56 -18.05 -7.72
C SER A 47 -6.07 -18.99 -6.61
N GLY A 48 -5.97 -18.60 -5.33
CA GLY A 48 -6.37 -19.45 -4.21
C GLY A 48 -5.46 -20.68 -3.98
N GLU A 49 -4.28 -20.71 -4.61
CA GLU A 49 -3.29 -21.80 -4.49
C GLU A 49 -2.54 -21.78 -3.14
N CYS A 50 -2.59 -20.67 -2.40
CA CYS A 50 -1.71 -20.43 -1.25
C CYS A 50 -2.37 -19.58 -0.15
N ALA A 51 -2.92 -20.24 0.86
CA ALA A 51 -3.50 -19.58 2.04
C ALA A 51 -2.49 -18.67 2.78
N LEU A 52 -1.21 -19.07 2.87
CA LEU A 52 -0.17 -18.22 3.45
C LEU A 52 0.01 -16.92 2.64
N CYS A 53 -0.02 -17.01 1.31
CA CYS A 53 0.09 -15.85 0.43
C CYS A 53 -1.13 -14.94 0.59
N ASP A 54 -2.29 -15.52 0.90
CA ASP A 54 -3.48 -14.73 1.22
C ASP A 54 -3.35 -13.94 2.51
N GLU A 55 -2.86 -14.58 3.58
CA GLU A 55 -2.55 -13.90 4.85
C GLU A 55 -1.52 -12.78 4.67
N VAL A 56 -0.52 -12.99 3.81
CA VAL A 56 0.49 -11.98 3.50
C VAL A 56 -0.15 -10.74 2.88
N LEU A 57 -0.99 -10.90 1.86
CA LEU A 57 -1.65 -9.76 1.22
C LEU A 57 -2.62 -9.07 2.16
N GLU A 58 -3.33 -9.81 3.00
CA GLU A 58 -4.24 -9.23 3.99
C GLU A 58 -3.47 -8.39 5.03
N ALA A 59 -2.35 -8.90 5.53
CA ALA A 59 -1.47 -8.16 6.43
C ALA A 59 -0.88 -6.90 5.76
N PHE A 60 -0.42 -7.03 4.52
CA PHE A 60 0.08 -5.90 3.72
C PHE A 60 -0.97 -4.80 3.56
N CYS A 61 -2.19 -5.15 3.15
CA CYS A 61 -3.28 -4.18 2.98
C CYS A 61 -3.63 -3.48 4.29
N GLY A 62 -3.63 -4.21 5.41
CA GLY A 62 -3.90 -3.63 6.72
C GLY A 62 -2.81 -2.66 7.21
N MET A 63 -1.53 -2.97 6.96
CA MET A 63 -0.42 -2.08 7.26
C MET A 63 -0.45 -0.83 6.37
N LEU A 64 -0.73 -1.00 5.08
CA LEU A 64 -0.90 0.11 4.14
C LEU A 64 -2.03 1.05 4.58
N GLY A 65 -3.18 0.50 5.00
CA GLY A 65 -4.30 1.29 5.54
C GLY A 65 -3.88 2.09 6.76
N THR A 66 -3.17 1.45 7.69
CA THR A 66 -2.67 2.10 8.91
C THR A 66 -1.73 3.27 8.59
N ALA A 67 -0.81 3.09 7.64
CA ALA A 67 0.14 4.11 7.21
C ALA A 67 -0.55 5.26 6.45
N ALA A 68 -1.44 4.94 5.51
CA ALA A 68 -2.21 5.91 4.75
C ALA A 68 -3.10 6.77 5.66
N GLY A 69 -3.75 6.19 6.67
CA GLY A 69 -4.56 6.93 7.63
C GLY A 69 -3.73 7.90 8.49
N ASN A 70 -2.51 7.50 8.87
CA ASN A 70 -1.59 8.42 9.56
C ASN A 70 -1.22 9.61 8.66
N LEU A 71 -0.87 9.35 7.40
CA LEU A 71 -0.53 10.42 6.44
C LEU A 71 -1.71 11.36 6.19
N ALA A 72 -2.92 10.82 6.07
CA ALA A 72 -4.12 11.63 5.89
C ALA A 72 -4.37 12.59 7.06
N ILE A 73 -4.16 12.13 8.31
CA ILE A 73 -4.25 12.99 9.49
C ILE A 73 -3.12 14.03 9.50
N THR A 74 -1.88 13.60 9.26
CA THR A 74 -0.69 14.46 9.33
C THR A 74 -0.75 15.60 8.29
N LEU A 75 -1.28 15.32 7.11
CA LEU A 75 -1.32 16.29 5.99
C LEU A 75 -2.67 16.98 5.84
N GLY A 76 -3.69 16.61 6.63
CA GLY A 76 -5.04 17.12 6.48
C GLY A 76 -5.65 16.80 5.11
N ALA A 77 -5.43 15.59 4.58
CA ALA A 77 -5.72 15.21 3.19
C ALA A 77 -7.22 15.05 2.86
N GLN A 78 -8.01 16.12 2.99
CA GLN A 78 -9.45 16.13 2.69
C GLN A 78 -9.76 15.87 1.22
N GLY A 79 -8.86 16.23 0.30
CA GLY A 79 -8.98 15.95 -1.14
C GLY A 79 -8.81 14.47 -1.50
N GLY A 80 -8.49 13.61 -0.53
CA GLY A 80 -8.36 12.17 -0.69
C GLY A 80 -6.92 11.68 -0.66
N VAL A 81 -6.79 10.36 -0.55
CA VAL A 81 -5.52 9.63 -0.59
C VAL A 81 -5.47 8.77 -1.85
N TYR A 82 -4.42 8.94 -2.64
CA TYR A 82 -4.22 8.19 -3.88
C TYR A 82 -3.15 7.13 -3.69
N ILE A 83 -3.49 5.89 -4.01
CA ILE A 83 -2.68 4.70 -3.83
C ILE A 83 -2.17 4.26 -5.20
N GLY A 84 -0.89 4.50 -5.45
CA GLY A 84 -0.17 3.98 -6.60
C GLY A 84 0.72 2.79 -6.24
N GLY A 85 1.36 2.21 -7.25
CA GLY A 85 2.35 1.14 -7.09
C GLY A 85 2.03 -0.10 -7.93
N GLY A 86 2.94 -1.08 -7.93
CA GLY A 86 2.78 -2.27 -8.78
C GLY A 86 1.84 -3.35 -8.23
N ILE A 87 1.65 -3.42 -6.90
CA ILE A 87 0.93 -4.52 -6.24
C ILE A 87 -0.56 -4.20 -6.12
N VAL A 88 -0.91 -3.08 -5.47
CA VAL A 88 -2.31 -2.73 -5.16
C VAL A 88 -3.21 -2.69 -6.40
N PRO A 89 -2.82 -2.05 -7.53
CA PRO A 89 -3.66 -2.05 -8.73
C PRO A 89 -3.93 -3.45 -9.30
N ARG A 90 -3.02 -4.41 -9.11
CA ARG A 90 -3.20 -5.80 -9.56
C ARG A 90 -4.14 -6.61 -8.67
N LEU A 91 -4.40 -6.16 -7.45
CA LEU A 91 -5.30 -6.84 -6.53
C LEU A 91 -6.79 -6.62 -6.86
N GLY A 92 -7.12 -5.52 -7.55
CA GLY A 92 -8.50 -5.21 -7.96
C GLY A 92 -9.49 -5.26 -6.78
N GLU A 93 -10.61 -5.95 -6.96
CA GLU A 93 -11.67 -6.13 -5.96
C GLU A 93 -11.19 -6.70 -4.63
N ARG A 94 -10.12 -7.52 -4.65
CA ARG A 94 -9.54 -8.06 -3.43
C ARG A 94 -9.04 -6.97 -2.49
N PHE A 95 -8.49 -5.89 -3.04
CA PHE A 95 -8.03 -4.77 -2.22
C PHE A 95 -9.21 -4.09 -1.51
N ALA A 96 -10.34 -3.91 -2.21
CA ALA A 96 -11.56 -3.34 -1.63
C ALA A 96 -12.14 -4.23 -0.51
N ALA A 97 -12.05 -5.56 -0.66
CA ALA A 97 -12.49 -6.52 0.34
C ALA A 97 -11.53 -6.71 1.54
N SER A 98 -10.29 -6.19 1.44
CA SER A 98 -9.27 -6.34 2.47
C SER A 98 -9.51 -5.47 3.71
N SER A 99 -8.71 -5.66 4.76
CA SER A 99 -8.73 -4.78 5.94
C SER A 99 -8.19 -3.37 5.73
N PHE A 100 -7.77 -2.98 4.51
CA PHE A 100 -7.23 -1.65 4.22
C PHE A 100 -8.13 -0.52 4.75
N ARG A 101 -9.41 -0.48 4.36
CA ARG A 101 -10.31 0.62 4.73
C ARG A 101 -10.55 0.67 6.23
N ARG A 102 -10.78 -0.50 6.83
CA ARG A 102 -10.95 -0.63 8.29
C ARG A 102 -9.74 -0.08 9.04
N ARG A 103 -8.53 -0.42 8.59
CA ARG A 103 -7.26 0.02 9.21
C ARG A 103 -6.95 1.49 8.96
N PHE A 104 -7.36 2.01 7.81
CA PHE A 104 -7.29 3.44 7.49
C PHE A 104 -8.08 4.26 8.51
N GLU A 105 -9.33 3.90 8.76
CA GLU A 105 -10.22 4.63 9.67
C GLU A 105 -9.94 4.38 11.15
N GLN A 106 -9.22 3.31 11.52
CA GLN A 106 -8.99 2.92 12.91
C GLN A 106 -7.98 3.85 13.62
N LYS A 107 -8.39 5.10 13.91
CA LYS A 107 -7.57 6.17 14.50
C LYS A 107 -8.27 6.91 15.65
N GLY A 108 -9.12 6.21 16.39
CA GLY A 108 -9.80 6.71 17.58
C GLY A 108 -10.60 7.98 17.28
N ARG A 109 -10.28 9.10 17.94
CA ARG A 109 -10.94 10.39 17.72
C ARG A 109 -10.89 10.90 16.27
N PHE A 110 -9.95 10.44 15.46
CA PHE A 110 -9.85 10.82 14.05
C PHE A 110 -10.66 9.91 13.11
N SER A 111 -11.31 8.86 13.61
CA SER A 111 -12.09 7.94 12.77
C SER A 111 -13.19 8.64 11.99
N GLY A 112 -13.92 9.58 12.60
CA GLY A 112 -14.97 10.36 11.92
C GLY A 112 -14.41 11.26 10.83
N TYR A 113 -13.23 11.85 11.04
CA TYR A 113 -12.54 12.63 10.00
C TYR A 113 -12.11 11.74 8.83
N LEU A 114 -11.46 10.62 9.11
CA LEU A 114 -10.97 9.71 8.07
C LEU A 114 -12.08 9.01 7.30
N ALA A 115 -13.24 8.75 7.91
CA ALA A 115 -14.42 8.23 7.24
C ALA A 115 -14.85 9.11 6.03
N GLN A 116 -14.59 10.42 6.10
CA GLN A 116 -14.91 11.37 5.03
C GLN A 116 -13.79 11.55 4.01
N VAL A 117 -12.59 11.01 4.27
CA VAL A 117 -11.45 11.09 3.35
C VAL A 117 -11.54 9.94 2.34
N PRO A 118 -11.76 10.23 1.04
CA PRO A 118 -11.83 9.19 0.02
C PRO A 118 -10.45 8.59 -0.25
N THR A 119 -10.41 7.32 -0.63
CA THR A 119 -9.18 6.61 -1.00
C THR A 119 -9.33 6.07 -2.43
N TYR A 120 -8.39 6.41 -3.31
CA TYR A 120 -8.43 6.05 -4.73
C TYR A 120 -7.25 5.16 -5.09
N VAL A 121 -7.47 4.11 -5.87
CA VAL A 121 -6.38 3.31 -6.46
C VAL A 121 -6.10 3.84 -7.85
N ILE A 122 -4.85 4.19 -8.12
CA ILE A 122 -4.42 4.64 -9.45
C ILE A 122 -4.22 3.40 -10.32
N THR A 123 -5.11 3.20 -11.30
CA THR A 123 -5.08 2.08 -12.25
C THR A 123 -4.53 2.45 -13.63
N ALA A 124 -4.20 3.72 -13.86
CA ALA A 124 -3.63 4.17 -15.13
C ALA A 124 -2.28 3.46 -15.39
N ASP A 125 -2.03 3.06 -16.64
CA ASP A 125 -0.76 2.42 -17.04
C ASP A 125 0.44 3.38 -16.95
N TYR A 126 0.18 4.69 -17.07
CA TYR A 126 1.20 5.76 -17.15
C TYR A 126 0.84 7.02 -16.34
N PRO A 127 0.59 6.94 -15.03
CA PRO A 127 0.16 8.09 -14.24
C PRO A 127 1.24 9.16 -14.13
N ALA A 128 2.52 8.77 -14.21
CA ALA A 128 3.65 9.67 -14.22
C ALA A 128 3.64 10.60 -15.45
N PHE A 129 3.22 10.11 -16.63
CA PHE A 129 3.19 10.92 -17.85
C PHE A 129 2.05 11.93 -17.86
N LEU A 130 0.88 11.58 -17.29
CA LEU A 130 -0.20 12.53 -17.08
C LEU A 130 0.20 13.64 -16.09
N GLY A 131 0.89 13.27 -15.01
CA GLY A 131 1.42 14.25 -14.05
C GLY A 131 2.48 15.17 -14.66
N VAL A 132 3.42 14.63 -15.44
CA VAL A 132 4.43 15.42 -16.16
C VAL A 132 3.79 16.33 -17.20
N SER A 133 2.79 15.85 -17.95
CA SER A 133 2.05 16.67 -18.91
C SER A 133 1.32 17.82 -18.23
N ALA A 134 0.66 17.57 -17.09
CA ALA A 134 -0.05 18.60 -16.34
C ALA A 134 0.91 19.69 -15.82
N ILE A 135 2.04 19.28 -15.23
CA ILE A 135 3.08 20.22 -14.74
C ILE A 135 3.69 21.02 -15.91
N LEU A 136 3.92 20.37 -17.06
CA LEU A 136 4.46 21.05 -18.24
C LEU A 136 3.46 22.05 -18.83
N SER A 137 2.17 21.70 -18.91
CA SER A 137 1.10 22.60 -19.34
C SER A 137 0.93 23.78 -18.39
N GLU A 138 1.00 23.56 -17.07
CA GLU A 138 0.97 24.64 -16.08
C GLU A 138 2.15 25.60 -16.27
N LYS A 139 3.38 25.07 -16.42
CA LYS A 139 4.58 25.90 -16.64
C LYS A 139 4.58 26.66 -17.95
N LEU A 140 3.99 26.11 -19.00
CA LEU A 140 3.83 26.78 -20.30
C LEU A 140 2.70 27.83 -20.29
N SER A 141 1.72 27.71 -19.38
CA SER A 141 0.66 28.71 -19.23
C SER A 141 1.06 29.94 -18.43
N ILE A 142 2.19 29.85 -17.71
CA ILE A 142 2.76 30.92 -16.89
C ILE A 142 3.92 31.63 -17.63
N ALA A 143 4.35 31.11 -18.79
CA ALA A 143 5.37 31.70 -19.66
C ALA A 143 4.73 32.51 -20.80
#